data_AF-A0ABC8R9R0-F1
#
_entry.id   AF-A0ABC8R9R0-F1
#
_cell.length_a   1.000
_cell.length_b   1.000
_cell.length_c   1.000
_cell.angle_alpha   90.00
_cell.angle_beta   90.00
_cell.angle_gamma   90.00
#
_symmetry.space_group_name_H-M   'P 1'
#
loop_
_entity.id
_entity.type
_entity.pdbx_description
1 polymer ?
#
loop_
_entity_poly.entity_id
_entity_poly.type
_entity_poly.pdbx_seq_one_letter_code
_entity_poly.pdbx_strand_id
1 'polypeptide(L)'
;MGKCSREPKNPTKSCKAKGSNIRVHFKNTREIAHAIWKLPLVKAKRYLEDVLGHKQAIPFTRFFRGVERIAQAKSRHSNGQGRWLVKSARFILNLLKNAGSNAEVKGLDVDSYSVYML
;
A
#
# COMPACT_ATOMS: atom_id res chain seq x y z
N MET A 1 0.47 18.05 10.60
CA MET A 1 -0.21 16.80 10.18
C MET A 1 -1.49 16.65 10.99
N GLY A 2 -2.64 16.41 10.35
CA GLY A 2 -3.91 16.23 11.06
C GLY A 2 -4.00 14.90 11.83
N LYS A 3 -5.10 14.69 12.57
CA LYS A 3 -5.37 13.47 13.34
C LYS A 3 -5.30 12.22 12.44
N CYS A 4 -4.51 11.22 12.88
CA CYS A 4 -4.42 9.90 12.28
C CYS A 4 -5.34 8.95 13.04
N SER A 5 -5.98 8.01 12.33
CA SER A 5 -6.91 7.06 12.94
C SER A 5 -6.24 6.12 13.97
N ARG A 6 -4.94 5.88 13.81
CA ARG A 6 -4.12 5.18 14.80
C ARG A 6 -2.87 5.97 15.11
N GLU A 7 -2.57 6.00 16.38
CA GLU A 7 -1.35 6.61 16.89
C GLU A 7 -0.28 5.53 17.09
N PRO A 8 0.96 5.79 16.65
CA PRO A 8 2.06 4.88 16.90
C PRO A 8 2.38 4.88 18.39
N LYS A 9 2.72 3.71 18.94
CA LYS A 9 3.16 3.58 20.34
C LYS A 9 4.38 4.46 20.63
N ASN A 10 5.32 4.53 19.67
CA ASN A 10 6.52 5.37 19.76
C ASN A 10 6.54 6.40 18.63
N PRO A 11 6.27 7.69 18.90
CA PRO A 11 6.21 8.72 17.87
C PRO A 11 7.58 9.06 17.28
N THR A 12 8.65 8.90 18.05
CA THR A 12 10.04 9.18 17.63
C THR A 12 10.54 8.20 16.58
N LYS A 13 10.17 6.92 16.70
CA LYS A 13 10.58 5.84 15.78
C LYS A 13 9.58 5.60 14.63
N SER A 14 8.61 6.49 14.46
CA SER A 14 7.53 6.29 13.50
C SER A 14 7.35 7.50 12.59
N CYS A 15 7.16 7.23 11.31
CA CYS A 15 6.75 8.23 10.33
C CYS A 15 5.28 8.13 10.02
N LYS A 16 4.68 9.26 9.68
CA LYS A 16 3.28 9.33 9.30
C LYS A 16 3.18 10.07 7.97
N ALA A 17 2.23 9.65 7.14
CA ALA A 17 1.86 10.31 5.91
C ALA A 17 0.35 10.16 5.72
N LYS A 18 -0.31 11.20 5.19
CA LYS A 18 -1.76 11.21 4.95
C LYS A 18 -2.04 11.94 3.65
N GLY A 19 -2.95 11.39 2.85
CA GLY A 19 -3.59 12.11 1.76
C GLY A 19 -5.08 12.28 2.04
N SER A 20 -5.63 13.44 1.74
CA SER A 20 -7.06 13.79 1.92
C SER A 20 -7.71 14.13 0.59
N ASN A 21 -9.02 13.85 0.46
CA ASN A 21 -9.86 14.18 -0.70
C ASN A 21 -9.32 13.65 -2.04
N ILE A 22 -8.95 12.38 -2.07
CA ILE A 22 -8.35 11.74 -3.24
C ILE A 22 -9.44 11.10 -4.09
N ARG A 23 -9.45 11.41 -5.40
CA ARG A 23 -10.41 10.84 -6.38
C ARG A 23 -9.99 9.44 -6.86
N VAL A 24 -9.97 8.48 -5.93
CA VAL A 24 -9.71 7.05 -6.20
C VAL A 24 -10.85 6.17 -5.69
N HIS A 25 -11.01 4.99 -6.29
CA HIS A 25 -12.05 4.06 -5.86
C HIS A 25 -11.69 3.46 -4.49
N PHE A 26 -12.52 3.71 -3.49
CA PHE A 26 -12.29 3.32 -2.10
C PHE A 26 -11.98 1.82 -1.97
N LYS A 27 -12.81 0.95 -2.58
CA LYS A 27 -12.66 -0.51 -2.46
C LYS A 27 -11.30 -0.97 -2.98
N ASN A 28 -10.84 -0.38 -4.08
CA ASN A 28 -9.57 -0.75 -4.72
C ASN A 28 -8.41 -0.37 -3.81
N THR A 29 -8.38 0.89 -3.37
CA THR A 29 -7.31 1.43 -2.50
C THR A 29 -7.17 0.62 -1.21
N ARG A 30 -8.29 0.17 -0.63
CA ARG A 30 -8.30 -0.67 0.58
C ARG A 30 -7.66 -2.05 0.34
N GLU A 31 -7.89 -2.68 -0.80
CA GLU A 31 -7.24 -3.96 -1.14
C GLU A 31 -5.73 -3.77 -1.36
N ILE A 32 -5.30 -2.67 -1.97
CA ILE A 32 -3.86 -2.35 -2.08
C ILE A 32 -3.24 -2.17 -0.70
N ALA A 33 -3.88 -1.38 0.17
CA ALA A 33 -3.40 -1.13 1.53
C ALA A 33 -3.24 -2.42 2.33
N HIS A 34 -4.16 -3.38 2.15
CA HIS A 34 -4.06 -4.71 2.75
C HIS A 34 -2.90 -5.54 2.14
N ALA A 35 -2.70 -5.47 0.83
CA ALA A 35 -1.64 -6.23 0.16
C ALA A 35 -0.22 -5.76 0.52
N ILE A 36 -0.04 -4.49 0.89
CA ILE A 36 1.26 -3.94 1.33
C ILE A 36 1.45 -3.93 2.85
N TRP A 37 0.45 -4.43 3.60
CA TRP A 37 0.47 -4.40 5.06
C TRP A 37 1.66 -5.21 5.60
N LYS A 38 2.42 -4.64 6.55
CA LYS A 38 3.63 -5.23 7.16
C LYS A 38 4.76 -5.56 6.17
N LEU A 39 4.73 -5.03 4.94
CA LEU A 39 5.86 -5.17 4.04
C LEU A 39 6.93 -4.11 4.36
N PRO A 40 8.22 -4.42 4.15
CA PRO A 40 9.27 -3.41 4.21
C PRO A 40 9.07 -2.40 3.08
N LEU A 41 9.44 -1.14 3.33
CA LEU A 41 9.17 -0.01 2.44
C LEU A 41 9.71 -0.24 1.02
N VAL A 42 10.92 -0.78 0.89
CA VAL A 42 11.57 -1.09 -0.39
C VAL A 42 10.76 -2.12 -1.18
N LYS A 43 10.35 -3.21 -0.52
CA LYS A 43 9.54 -4.27 -1.15
C LYS A 43 8.16 -3.75 -1.54
N ALA A 44 7.56 -2.88 -0.71
CA ALA A 44 6.27 -2.26 -1.00
C ALA A 44 6.33 -1.36 -2.24
N LYS A 45 7.37 -0.52 -2.38
CA LYS A 45 7.59 0.32 -3.56
C LYS A 45 7.74 -0.52 -4.83
N ARG A 46 8.64 -1.50 -4.81
CA ARG A 46 8.88 -2.43 -5.93
C ARG A 46 7.60 -3.16 -6.32
N TYR A 47 6.83 -3.63 -5.34
CA TYR A 47 5.58 -4.32 -5.62
C TYR A 47 4.55 -3.42 -6.31
N LEU A 48 4.42 -2.16 -5.90
CA LEU A 48 3.53 -1.22 -6.56
C LEU A 48 3.99 -0.86 -7.97
N GLU A 49 5.29 -0.76 -8.22
CA GLU A 49 5.86 -0.57 -9.56
C GLU A 49 5.57 -1.78 -10.47
N ASP A 50 5.68 -3.00 -9.94
CA ASP A 50 5.31 -4.22 -10.68
C ASP A 50 3.81 -4.26 -11.00
N VAL A 51 2.94 -3.72 -10.13
CA VAL A 51 1.50 -3.57 -10.39
C VAL A 51 1.25 -2.55 -11.50
N LEU A 52 2.01 -1.44 -11.53
CA LEU A 52 1.93 -0.44 -12.60
C LEU A 52 2.39 -1.02 -13.95
N GLY A 53 3.38 -1.90 -13.93
CA GLY A 53 3.86 -2.63 -15.11
C GLY A 53 3.05 -3.88 -15.46
N HIS A 54 1.89 -4.10 -14.82
CA HIS A 54 1.05 -5.29 -14.99
C HIS A 54 1.75 -6.64 -14.78
N LYS A 55 2.91 -6.65 -14.12
CA LYS A 55 3.69 -7.87 -13.82
C LYS A 55 3.08 -8.67 -12.68
N GLN A 56 2.47 -7.97 -11.71
CA GLN A 56 1.82 -8.60 -10.57
C GLN A 56 0.45 -8.02 -10.28
N ALA A 57 -0.52 -8.88 -10.02
CA ALA A 57 -1.88 -8.50 -9.67
C ALA A 57 -2.06 -8.33 -8.16
N ILE A 58 -2.96 -7.42 -7.77
CA ILE A 58 -3.34 -7.23 -6.36
C ILE A 58 -4.51 -8.16 -6.04
N PRO A 59 -4.39 -9.05 -5.04
CA PRO A 59 -5.47 -9.94 -4.65
C PRO A 59 -6.60 -9.15 -3.96
N PHE A 60 -7.84 -9.50 -4.26
CA PHE A 60 -9.02 -8.95 -3.58
C PHE A 60 -9.42 -9.87 -2.43
N THR A 61 -9.40 -9.36 -1.20
CA THR A 61 -9.64 -10.15 0.02
C THR A 61 -11.06 -10.01 0.57
N ARG A 62 -11.66 -8.80 0.58
CA ARG A 62 -13.08 -8.64 1.02
C ARG A 62 -14.01 -8.11 -0.05
N PHE A 63 -13.54 -7.30 -1.01
CA PHE A 63 -14.37 -6.83 -2.12
C PHE A 63 -14.30 -7.72 -3.37
N PHE A 64 -14.40 -9.03 -3.18
CA PHE A 64 -14.12 -10.03 -4.23
C PHE A 64 -15.35 -10.45 -5.08
N ARG A 65 -16.56 -10.01 -4.74
CA ARG A 65 -17.78 -10.35 -5.51
C ARG A 65 -17.73 -9.71 -6.90
N GLY A 66 -17.87 -10.52 -7.96
CA GLY A 66 -17.81 -10.05 -9.35
C GLY A 66 -16.42 -9.68 -9.86
N VAL A 67 -15.36 -10.15 -9.18
CA VAL A 67 -13.97 -9.94 -9.60
C VAL A 67 -13.48 -11.17 -10.35
N GLU A 68 -12.82 -10.94 -11.49
CA GLU A 68 -12.22 -12.01 -12.30
C GLU A 68 -11.10 -12.72 -11.55
N ARG A 69 -10.90 -14.00 -11.91
CA ARG A 69 -9.81 -14.82 -11.39
C ARG A 69 -8.59 -14.69 -12.30
N ILE A 70 -7.43 -14.41 -11.72
CA ILE A 70 -6.16 -14.28 -12.43
C ILE A 70 -5.16 -15.25 -11.81
N ALA A 71 -4.43 -16.00 -12.63
CA ALA A 71 -3.43 -16.97 -12.17
C ALA A 71 -2.37 -16.34 -11.25
N GLN A 72 -1.94 -15.11 -11.54
CA GLN A 72 -1.00 -14.35 -10.71
C GLN A 72 -1.52 -14.04 -9.31
N ALA A 73 -2.84 -13.92 -9.12
CA ALA A 73 -3.43 -13.66 -7.81
C ALA A 73 -3.48 -14.92 -6.95
N LYS A 74 -3.52 -16.12 -7.57
CA LYS A 74 -3.54 -17.41 -6.85
C LYS A 74 -2.29 -17.63 -6.02
N SER A 75 -1.13 -17.15 -6.47
CA SER A 75 0.13 -17.29 -5.72
C SER A 75 0.14 -16.50 -4.41
N ARG A 76 -0.72 -15.47 -4.29
CA ARG A 76 -0.80 -14.60 -3.12
C ARG A 76 -2.03 -14.83 -2.26
N HIS A 77 -3.10 -15.36 -2.82
CA HIS A 77 -4.34 -15.57 -2.10
C HIS A 77 -5.16 -16.72 -2.70
N SER A 78 -5.74 -17.56 -1.84
CA SER A 78 -6.42 -18.81 -2.22
C SER A 78 -7.63 -18.61 -3.15
N ASN A 79 -8.32 -17.47 -3.06
CA ASN A 79 -9.46 -17.16 -3.92
C ASN A 79 -9.07 -16.93 -5.40
N GLY A 80 -7.80 -16.66 -5.70
CA GLY A 80 -7.31 -16.42 -7.05
C GLY A 80 -7.91 -15.19 -7.74
N GLN A 81 -8.59 -14.29 -7.02
CA GLN A 81 -9.24 -13.11 -7.59
C GLN A 81 -8.34 -11.89 -7.42
N GLY A 82 -8.12 -11.16 -8.51
CA GLY A 82 -7.19 -10.03 -8.51
C GLY A 82 -7.40 -9.09 -9.68
N ARG A 83 -6.88 -7.86 -9.57
CA ARG A 83 -6.81 -6.89 -10.68
C ARG A 83 -5.55 -6.06 -10.58
N TRP A 84 -5.16 -5.43 -11.68
CA TRP A 84 -4.13 -4.40 -11.68
C TRP A 84 -4.74 -3.03 -11.40
N LEU A 85 -4.55 -2.54 -10.18
CA LEU A 85 -5.19 -1.32 -9.70
C LEU A 85 -4.33 -0.07 -9.95
N VAL A 86 -4.08 0.24 -11.22
CA VAL A 86 -3.10 1.25 -11.66
C VAL A 86 -3.30 2.63 -11.00
N LYS A 87 -4.53 3.17 -11.01
CA LYS A 87 -4.83 4.51 -10.47
C LYS A 87 -4.57 4.58 -8.96
N SER A 88 -5.06 3.61 -8.21
CA SER A 88 -4.88 3.55 -6.75
C SER A 88 -3.43 3.24 -6.37
N ALA A 89 -2.74 2.37 -7.13
CA ALA A 89 -1.34 2.01 -6.88
C ALA A 89 -0.42 3.21 -7.05
N ARG A 90 -0.61 4.01 -8.11
CA ARG A 90 0.16 5.24 -8.35
C ARG A 90 0.02 6.24 -7.21
N PHE A 91 -1.19 6.38 -6.67
CA PHE A 91 -1.44 7.26 -5.55
C PHE A 91 -0.72 6.79 -4.26
N ILE A 92 -0.84 5.51 -3.94
CA ILE A 92 -0.18 4.93 -2.76
C ILE A 92 1.34 5.01 -2.88
N LEU A 93 1.89 4.80 -4.08
CA LEU A 93 3.32 4.97 -4.34
C LEU A 93 3.79 6.38 -3.97
N ASN A 94 3.05 7.41 -4.39
CA ASN A 94 3.37 8.80 -4.04
C ASN A 94 3.28 9.04 -2.52
N LEU A 95 2.32 8.42 -1.83
CA LEU A 95 2.20 8.52 -0.38
C LEU A 95 3.39 7.85 0.34
N LEU A 96 3.87 6.71 -0.17
CA LEU A 96 5.06 6.04 0.37
C LEU A 96 6.35 6.82 0.11
N LYS A 97 6.46 7.52 -1.03
CA LYS A 97 7.59 8.43 -1.30
C LYS A 97 7.60 9.57 -0.29
N ASN A 98 6.46 10.21 -0.04
CA ASN A 98 6.32 11.25 0.98
C ASN A 98 6.64 10.71 2.39
N ALA A 99 6.18 9.50 2.73
CA ALA A 99 6.52 8.86 3.99
C ALA A 99 8.04 8.60 4.14
N GLY A 100 8.73 8.27 3.05
CA GLY A 100 10.18 8.12 3.00
C GLY A 100 10.91 9.44 3.26
N SER A 101 10.54 10.53 2.58
CA SER A 101 11.11 11.86 2.83
C SER A 101 10.87 12.32 4.27
N ASN A 102 9.70 12.02 4.85
CA ASN A 102 9.44 12.30 6.27
C ASN A 102 10.31 11.47 7.22
N ALA A 103 10.77 10.29 6.82
CA ALA A 103 11.71 9.48 7.59
C ALA A 103 13.12 10.05 7.52
N GLU A 104 13.56 10.46 6.33
CA GLU A 104 14.86 11.12 6.14
C GLU A 104 14.98 12.38 6.99
N VAL A 105 13.94 13.23 7.00
CA VAL A 105 13.91 14.45 7.84
C VAL A 105 14.00 14.13 9.34
N LYS A 106 13.54 12.95 9.77
CA LYS A 106 13.64 12.51 11.16
C LYS A 106 14.96 11.80 11.49
N GLY A 107 15.86 11.62 10.53
CA GLY A 107 17.12 10.87 10.72
C GLY A 107 16.89 9.38 10.95
N LEU A 108 15.81 8.85 10.40
CA LEU A 108 15.33 7.50 10.62
C LEU A 108 15.77 6.57 9.46
N ASP A 109 16.35 5.41 9.76
CA ASP A 109 16.87 4.46 8.75
C ASP A 109 15.78 3.88 7.84
N VAL A 110 15.77 4.29 6.58
CA VAL A 110 14.66 4.08 5.63
C VAL A 110 14.43 2.60 5.30
N ASP A 111 15.47 1.77 5.38
CA ASP A 111 15.45 0.36 4.98
C ASP A 111 14.82 -0.55 6.03
N SER A 112 14.86 -0.16 7.29
CA SER A 112 14.29 -0.93 8.42
C SER A 112 12.78 -0.72 8.62
N TYR A 113 12.12 0.18 7.86
CA TYR A 113 10.70 0.47 8.07
C TYR A 113 9.76 -0.54 7.42
N SER A 114 8.79 -1.00 8.21
CA SER A 114 7.62 -1.73 7.74
C SER A 114 6.42 -0.79 7.59
N VAL A 115 5.64 -0.99 6.53
CA VAL A 115 4.45 -0.20 6.24
C VAL A 115 3.27 -0.67 7.09
N TYR A 116 2.68 0.25 7.84
CA TYR A 116 1.41 0.07 8.54
C TYR A 116 0.42 1.10 8.01
N MET A 117 -0.61 0.64 7.28
CA MET A 117 -1.71 1.48 6.81
C MET A 117 -2.98 1.15 7.57
N LEU A 118 -3.80 2.16 7.85
CA LEU A 118 -5.15 2.02 8.39
C LEU A 118 -6.12 2.90 7.62
#